data_AF-A0A1D1Y1J3-F1
#
_entry.id   AF-A0A1D1Y1J3-F1
#
_cell.length_a   1.000
_cell.length_b   1.000
_cell.length_c   1.000
_cell.angle_alpha   90.00
_cell.angle_beta   90.00
_cell.angle_gamma   90.00
#
_symmetry.space_group_name_H-M   'P 1'
#
loop_
_entity.id
_entity.type
_entity.pdbx_description
1 polymer ?
#
loop_
_entity_poly.entity_id
_entity_poly.type
_entity_poly.pdbx_seq_one_letter_code
_entity_poly.pdbx_strand_id
1 'polypeptide(L)'
;VPREGIQDKRKIDLLGEIQVLLQTFKNEGPQDAVWKLMSVLEILKDVEKRESDFQSFFRRTYTCMQAGIMELEKGMYTGDKYKVDVSVLDQSIVDAREKLNLAKRELGAKLRAILSLKRQIDDVPVQAELIQYEHRFSELYIQIQERLRQTRKHYDTYNALLEIKELMLKEISLLNSISSQFQEAIVDTAGRSKLMDSMEAIVKGTQQKLKKVDVGLHSEQKTRDSLKEKYSTAISEHRRFSNLLKSFQEECVRHERLRSLTPT
;
A
#
# COMPACT_ATOMS: atom_id res chain seq x y z
N VAL A 1 18.24 -8.56 -72.11
CA VAL A 1 17.47 -7.90 -73.18
C VAL A 1 16.23 -7.26 -72.57
N PRO A 2 16.33 -6.04 -71.99
CA PRO A 2 15.43 -4.94 -72.39
C PRO A 2 16.01 -3.51 -72.16
N ARG A 3 17.34 -3.28 -72.23
CA ARG A 3 17.92 -1.93 -72.02
C ARG A 3 17.85 -1.01 -73.25
N GLU A 4 17.92 -1.55 -74.45
CA GLU A 4 17.92 -0.75 -75.69
C GLU A 4 16.58 -0.02 -75.90
N GLY A 5 15.45 -0.65 -75.57
CA GLY A 5 14.13 -0.04 -75.74
C GLY A 5 13.79 1.12 -74.78
N ILE A 6 14.50 1.28 -73.66
CA ILE A 6 14.29 2.40 -72.72
C ILE A 6 15.18 3.59 -73.11
N GLN A 7 16.38 3.32 -73.63
CA GLN A 7 17.30 4.34 -74.10
C GLN A 7 16.80 4.98 -75.40
N ASP A 8 16.21 4.20 -76.30
CA ASP A 8 15.56 4.73 -77.51
C ASP A 8 14.32 5.59 -77.21
N LYS A 9 13.49 5.18 -76.24
CA LYS A 9 12.29 5.95 -75.88
C LYS A 9 12.63 7.33 -75.32
N ARG A 10 13.63 7.42 -74.44
CA ARG A 10 14.11 8.72 -73.90
C ARG A 10 14.79 9.58 -74.97
N LYS A 11 15.47 8.96 -75.94
CA LYS A 11 16.09 9.67 -77.07
C LYS A 11 15.04 10.26 -78.00
N ILE A 12 13.94 9.53 -78.23
CA ILE A 12 12.79 9.99 -79.02
C ILE A 12 12.06 11.13 -78.28
N ASP A 13 11.87 11.03 -76.97
CA ASP A 13 11.26 12.11 -76.17
C ASP A 13 12.12 13.38 -76.16
N LEU A 14 13.45 13.25 -76.00
CA LEU A 14 14.39 14.38 -76.09
C LEU A 14 14.42 15.02 -77.48
N LEU A 15 14.33 14.22 -78.55
CA LEU A 15 14.21 14.73 -79.92
C LEU A 15 12.88 15.48 -80.14
N GLY A 16 11.79 15.00 -79.52
CA GLY A 16 10.50 15.68 -79.53
C GLY A 16 10.55 17.04 -78.82
N GLU A 17 11.18 17.12 -77.66
CA GLU A 17 11.36 18.38 -76.92
C GLU A 17 12.25 19.38 -77.67
N ILE A 18 13.32 18.92 -78.31
CA ILE A 18 14.19 19.75 -79.18
C ILE A 18 13.39 20.30 -80.38
N GLN A 19 12.50 19.50 -80.96
CA GLN A 19 11.68 19.92 -82.11
C GLN A 19 10.59 20.93 -81.71
N VAL A 20 10.02 20.81 -80.51
CA VAL A 20 9.11 21.80 -79.93
C VAL A 20 9.83 23.11 -79.62
N LEU A 21 11.07 23.04 -79.10
CA LEU A 21 11.89 24.22 -78.80
C LEU A 21 12.38 24.95 -80.07
N LEU A 22 12.61 24.23 -81.18
CA LEU A 22 12.92 24.84 -82.47
C LEU A 22 11.73 25.58 -83.09
N GLN A 23 10.49 25.15 -82.80
CA GLN A 23 9.27 25.84 -83.25
C GLN A 23 8.98 27.11 -82.44
N THR A 24 9.24 27.10 -81.13
CA THR A 24 9.11 28.30 -80.28
C THR A 24 10.18 29.35 -80.60
N PHE A 25 11.36 28.94 -81.07
CA PHE A 25 12.44 29.82 -81.52
C PHE A 25 12.08 30.73 -82.71
N LYS A 26 11.07 30.37 -83.52
CA LYS A 26 10.60 31.23 -84.63
C LYS A 26 9.78 32.43 -84.16
N ASN A 27 9.30 32.43 -82.91
CA ASN A 27 8.34 33.40 -82.41
C ASN A 27 8.88 34.34 -81.31
N GLU A 28 10.14 34.20 -80.88
CA GLU A 28 10.77 35.02 -79.83
C GLU A 28 12.04 35.74 -80.32
N GLY A 29 12.33 36.91 -79.76
CA GLY A 29 13.44 37.78 -80.20
C GLY A 29 14.84 37.16 -80.02
N PRO A 30 15.80 37.48 -80.89
CA PRO A 30 17.05 36.72 -81.08
C PRO A 30 17.99 36.64 -79.86
N GLN A 31 17.87 37.52 -78.86
CA GLN A 31 18.73 37.49 -77.66
C GLN A 31 18.26 36.50 -76.59
N ASP A 32 16.96 36.37 -76.36
CA ASP A 32 16.40 35.48 -75.34
C ASP A 32 16.55 34.01 -75.75
N ALA A 33 16.46 33.78 -77.06
CA ALA A 33 16.65 32.47 -77.68
C ALA A 33 18.11 31.97 -77.57
N VAL A 34 19.09 32.87 -77.73
CA VAL A 34 20.52 32.57 -77.59
C VAL A 34 20.91 32.25 -76.14
N TRP A 35 20.32 32.93 -75.16
CA TRP A 35 20.52 32.63 -73.74
C TRP A 35 19.98 31.25 -73.34
N LYS A 36 18.78 30.90 -73.81
CA LYS A 36 18.21 29.56 -73.61
C LYS A 36 19.07 28.48 -74.28
N LEU A 37 19.61 28.74 -75.47
CA LEU A 37 20.49 27.79 -76.17
C LEU A 37 21.81 27.55 -75.42
N MET A 38 22.45 28.61 -74.90
CA MET A 38 23.65 28.47 -74.09
C MET A 38 23.41 27.66 -72.81
N SER A 39 22.28 27.91 -72.13
CA SER A 39 21.91 27.14 -70.94
C SER A 39 21.69 25.66 -71.25
N VAL A 40 21.02 25.34 -72.36
CA VAL A 40 20.80 23.94 -72.78
C VAL A 40 22.11 23.26 -73.21
N LEU A 41 23.01 23.97 -73.90
CA LEU A 41 24.34 23.44 -74.26
C LEU A 41 25.19 23.14 -73.02
N GLU A 42 25.10 23.98 -71.99
CA GLU A 42 25.80 23.77 -70.73
C GLU A 42 25.25 22.54 -69.99
N ILE A 43 23.93 22.36 -69.96
CA ILE A 43 23.28 21.15 -69.42
C ILE A 43 23.68 19.90 -70.21
N LEU A 44 23.73 19.96 -71.54
CA LEU A 44 24.15 18.82 -72.38
C LEU A 44 25.58 18.39 -72.08
N LYS A 45 26.50 19.35 -71.95
CA LYS A 45 27.91 19.08 -71.64
C LYS A 45 28.08 18.43 -70.26
N ASP A 46 27.25 18.84 -69.29
CA ASP A 46 27.26 18.28 -67.93
C ASP A 46 26.68 16.85 -67.89
N VAL A 47 25.65 16.57 -68.70
CA VAL A 47 25.07 15.22 -68.85
C VAL A 47 26.07 14.27 -69.50
N GLU A 48 26.75 14.69 -70.56
CA GLU A 48 27.73 13.86 -71.27
C GLU A 48 28.90 13.47 -70.35
N LYS A 49 29.38 14.41 -69.53
CA LYS A 49 30.40 14.15 -68.52
C LYS A 49 29.94 13.10 -67.50
N ARG A 50 28.70 13.23 -67.00
CA ARG A 50 28.12 12.30 -66.02
C ARG A 50 27.95 10.88 -66.59
N GLU A 51 27.60 10.76 -67.86
CA GLU A 51 27.48 9.46 -68.52
C GLU A 51 28.84 8.76 -68.66
N SER A 52 29.89 9.50 -69.07
CA SER A 52 31.26 8.97 -69.14
C SER A 52 31.74 8.47 -67.77
N ASP A 53 31.53 9.26 -66.72
CA ASP A 53 31.91 8.88 -65.35
C ASP A 53 31.17 7.60 -64.90
N PHE A 54 29.87 7.50 -65.18
CA PHE A 54 29.05 6.33 -64.85
C PHE A 54 29.50 5.07 -65.59
N GLN A 55 29.81 5.16 -66.88
CA GLN A 55 30.33 4.02 -67.65
C GLN A 55 31.67 3.52 -67.11
N SER A 56 32.56 4.43 -66.68
CA SER A 56 33.85 4.07 -66.08
C SER A 56 33.66 3.32 -64.75
N PHE A 57 32.72 3.78 -63.90
CA PHE A 57 32.39 3.15 -62.63
C PHE A 57 31.84 1.72 -62.84
N PHE A 58 30.88 1.56 -63.75
CA PHE A 58 30.32 0.24 -64.05
C PHE A 58 31.36 -0.75 -64.56
N ARG A 59 32.24 -0.30 -65.45
CA ARG A 59 33.32 -1.14 -65.98
C ARG A 59 34.24 -1.63 -64.87
N ARG A 60 34.61 -0.75 -63.93
CA ARG A 60 35.44 -1.10 -62.78
C ARG A 60 34.77 -2.11 -61.85
N THR A 61 33.51 -1.87 -61.50
CA THR A 61 32.76 -2.77 -60.60
C THR A 61 32.56 -4.15 -61.24
N TYR A 62 32.26 -4.20 -62.54
CA TYR A 62 32.13 -5.44 -63.27
C TYR A 62 33.44 -6.25 -63.29
N THR A 63 34.58 -5.60 -63.59
CA THR A 63 35.88 -6.28 -63.57
C THR A 63 36.24 -6.82 -62.17
N CYS A 64 35.88 -6.10 -61.11
CA CYS A 64 36.10 -6.53 -59.72
C CYS A 64 35.26 -7.77 -59.37
N MET A 65 33.96 -7.74 -59.70
CA MET A 65 33.07 -8.89 -59.48
C MET A 65 33.52 -10.12 -60.28
N GLN A 66 33.97 -9.93 -61.53
CA GLN A 66 34.46 -11.02 -62.37
C GLN A 66 35.74 -11.66 -61.80
N ALA A 67 36.64 -10.86 -61.22
CA ALA A 67 37.82 -11.37 -60.51
C ALA A 67 37.43 -12.19 -59.26
N GLY A 68 36.44 -11.73 -58.48
CA GLY A 68 35.94 -12.47 -57.31
C GLY A 68 35.29 -13.82 -57.67
N ILE A 69 34.59 -13.90 -58.80
CA ILE A 69 34.04 -15.16 -59.31
C ILE A 69 35.17 -16.14 -59.66
N MET A 70 36.23 -15.68 -60.33
CA MET A 70 37.39 -16.52 -60.66
C MET A 70 38.12 -17.07 -59.41
N GLU A 71 38.23 -16.29 -58.34
CA GLU A 71 38.81 -16.79 -57.08
C GLU A 71 37.96 -17.89 -56.44
N LEU A 72 36.64 -17.70 -56.41
CA LEU A 72 35.71 -18.69 -55.86
C LEU A 72 35.71 -19.99 -56.65
N GLU A 73 35.70 -19.90 -58.00
CA GLU A 73 35.79 -21.08 -58.86
C GLU A 73 37.09 -21.85 -58.60
N LYS A 74 38.23 -21.15 -58.46
CA LYS A 74 39.52 -21.78 -58.12
C LYS A 74 39.48 -22.52 -56.77
N GLY A 75 38.78 -21.99 -55.77
CA GLY A 75 38.60 -22.62 -54.47
C GLY A 75 37.72 -23.88 -54.50
N MET A 76 36.82 -24.01 -55.48
CA MET A 76 35.98 -25.20 -55.63
C MET A 76 36.70 -26.40 -56.27
N TYR A 77 37.76 -26.17 -57.06
CA TYR A 77 38.54 -27.24 -57.69
C TYR A 77 39.62 -27.84 -56.77
N THR A 78 39.98 -27.17 -55.68
CA THR A 78 40.81 -27.74 -54.60
C THR A 78 39.91 -28.49 -53.61
N GLY A 79 39.55 -29.73 -53.97
CA GLY A 79 38.64 -30.56 -53.20
C GLY A 79 39.16 -30.87 -51.80
N ASP A 80 38.40 -30.48 -50.78
CA ASP A 80 38.45 -31.10 -49.46
C ASP A 80 37.05 -31.47 -48.98
N LYS A 81 36.91 -32.70 -48.50
CA LYS A 81 35.65 -33.34 -48.15
C LYS A 81 35.16 -32.81 -46.81
N TYR A 82 33.95 -32.25 -46.76
CA TYR A 82 33.22 -31.96 -45.54
C TYR A 82 32.90 -33.26 -44.75
N LYS A 83 33.83 -33.72 -43.90
CA LYS A 83 33.48 -34.40 -42.65
C LYS A 83 33.19 -33.30 -41.64
N VAL A 84 31.93 -32.90 -41.50
CA VAL A 84 31.51 -32.18 -40.30
C VAL A 84 31.80 -33.12 -39.12
N ASP A 85 32.71 -32.69 -38.26
CA ASP A 85 33.29 -33.49 -37.18
C ASP A 85 32.20 -33.82 -36.14
N VAL A 86 31.73 -35.08 -36.11
CA VAL A 86 30.70 -35.58 -35.17
C VAL A 86 31.11 -35.33 -33.71
N SER A 87 32.41 -35.30 -33.42
CA SER A 87 32.92 -35.00 -32.08
C SER A 87 32.65 -33.55 -31.66
N VAL A 88 32.66 -32.59 -32.59
CA VAL A 88 32.34 -31.18 -32.33
C VAL A 88 30.84 -31.01 -32.04
N LEU A 89 29.99 -31.79 -32.71
CA LEU A 89 28.54 -31.78 -32.46
C LEU A 89 28.22 -32.37 -31.08
N ASP A 90 28.83 -33.51 -30.72
CA ASP A 90 28.65 -34.11 -29.39
C ASP A 90 29.13 -33.18 -28.27
N GLN A 91 30.27 -32.51 -28.45
CA GLN A 91 30.76 -31.51 -27.50
C GLN A 91 29.78 -30.34 -27.35
N SER A 92 29.21 -29.83 -28.45
CA SER A 92 28.20 -28.77 -28.43
C SER A 92 26.92 -29.19 -27.69
N ILE A 93 26.48 -30.44 -27.83
CA ILE A 93 25.33 -30.99 -27.12
C ILE A 93 25.62 -31.11 -25.61
N VAL A 94 26.82 -31.56 -25.24
CA VAL A 94 27.26 -31.62 -23.84
C VAL A 94 27.28 -30.22 -23.23
N ASP A 95 27.88 -29.25 -23.90
CA ASP A 95 27.95 -27.86 -23.45
C ASP A 95 26.55 -27.24 -23.31
N ALA A 96 25.64 -27.50 -24.25
CA ALA A 96 24.25 -27.06 -24.18
C ALA A 96 23.49 -27.72 -23.00
N ARG A 97 23.74 -29.00 -22.73
CA ARG A 97 23.16 -29.72 -21.59
C ARG A 97 23.68 -29.19 -20.26
N GLU A 98 24.97 -28.86 -20.17
CA GLU A 98 25.56 -28.24 -18.99
C GLU A 98 24.98 -26.85 -18.73
N LYS A 99 24.88 -26.02 -19.77
CA LYS A 99 24.19 -24.71 -19.70
C LYS A 99 22.74 -24.85 -19.25
N LEU A 100 22.01 -25.85 -19.76
CA LEU A 100 20.65 -26.15 -19.33
C LEU A 100 20.61 -26.57 -17.85
N ASN A 101 21.55 -27.41 -17.39
CA ASN A 101 21.63 -27.85 -16.01
C ASN A 101 22.04 -26.72 -15.05
N LEU A 102 22.88 -25.78 -15.50
CA LEU A 102 23.21 -24.55 -14.77
C LEU A 102 21.95 -23.67 -14.64
N ALA A 103 21.27 -23.39 -15.74
CA ALA A 103 20.03 -22.62 -15.73
C ALA A 103 18.94 -23.25 -14.84
N LYS A 104 18.80 -24.59 -14.85
CA LYS A 104 17.90 -25.32 -13.94
C LYS A 104 18.29 -25.15 -12.48
N ARG A 105 19.59 -25.20 -12.15
CA ARG A 105 20.09 -24.99 -10.78
C ARG A 105 19.84 -23.56 -10.32
N GLU A 106 20.08 -22.58 -11.18
CA GLU A 106 19.81 -21.16 -10.91
C GLU A 106 18.32 -20.93 -10.68
N LEU A 107 17.44 -21.47 -11.55
CA LEU A 107 16.00 -21.41 -11.38
C LEU A 107 15.57 -22.04 -10.05
N GLY A 108 16.12 -23.21 -9.69
CA GLY A 108 15.85 -23.86 -8.41
C GLY A 108 16.35 -23.04 -7.20
N ALA A 109 17.45 -22.31 -7.33
CA ALA A 109 17.91 -21.38 -6.29
C ALA A 109 16.97 -20.17 -6.16
N LYS A 110 16.52 -19.59 -7.28
CA LYS A 110 15.55 -18.48 -7.30
C LYS A 110 14.20 -18.90 -6.72
N LEU A 111 13.69 -20.08 -7.06
CA LEU A 111 12.44 -20.59 -6.52
C LEU A 111 12.51 -20.77 -5.00
N ARG A 112 13.61 -21.33 -4.49
CA ARG A 112 13.83 -21.44 -3.03
C ARG A 112 13.86 -20.07 -2.35
N ALA A 113 14.50 -19.07 -2.97
CA ALA A 113 14.51 -17.71 -2.45
C ALA A 113 13.10 -17.08 -2.45
N ILE A 114 12.32 -17.24 -3.52
CA ILE A 114 10.94 -16.75 -3.60
C ILE A 114 10.06 -17.40 -2.54
N LEU A 115 10.16 -18.72 -2.34
CA LEU A 115 9.40 -19.41 -1.30
C LEU A 115 9.79 -18.95 0.11
N SER A 116 11.09 -18.69 0.34
CA SER A 116 11.56 -18.11 1.60
C SER A 116 10.98 -16.72 1.84
N LEU A 117 10.97 -15.86 0.82
CA LEU A 117 10.37 -14.51 0.90
C LEU A 117 8.86 -14.59 1.13
N LYS A 118 8.16 -15.50 0.44
CA LYS A 118 6.72 -15.70 0.64
C LYS A 118 6.42 -16.09 2.07
N ARG A 119 7.18 -17.02 2.66
CA ARG A 119 7.03 -17.39 4.07
C ARG A 119 7.27 -16.21 5.00
N GLN A 120 8.29 -15.39 4.76
CA GLN A 120 8.54 -14.18 5.54
C GLN A 120 7.40 -13.16 5.44
N ILE A 121 6.73 -13.08 4.28
CA ILE A 121 5.55 -12.22 4.10
C ILE A 121 4.34 -12.80 4.83
N ASP A 122 4.11 -14.11 4.72
CA ASP A 122 3.02 -14.81 5.41
C ASP A 122 3.19 -14.78 6.95
N ASP A 123 4.43 -14.67 7.45
CA ASP A 123 4.73 -14.48 8.89
C ASP A 123 4.36 -13.05 9.38
N VAL A 124 4.16 -12.08 8.48
CA VAL A 124 3.78 -10.71 8.83
C VAL A 124 2.26 -10.54 8.72
N PRO A 125 1.57 -10.16 9.80
CA PRO A 125 0.12 -10.04 9.76
C PRO A 125 -0.33 -8.97 8.78
N VAL A 126 -1.34 -9.31 7.98
CA VAL A 126 -1.92 -8.40 6.98
C VAL A 126 -2.74 -7.32 7.69
N GLN A 127 -2.94 -6.17 7.05
CA GLN A 127 -3.78 -5.08 7.59
C GLN A 127 -5.16 -5.55 8.08
N ALA A 128 -5.80 -6.49 7.37
CA ALA A 128 -7.07 -7.06 7.80
C ALA A 128 -6.97 -7.84 9.12
N GLU A 129 -5.88 -8.59 9.32
CA GLU A 129 -5.62 -9.33 10.56
C GLU A 129 -5.31 -8.38 11.72
N LEU A 130 -4.54 -7.32 11.47
CA LEU A 130 -4.28 -6.27 12.45
C LEU A 130 -5.59 -5.62 12.95
N ILE A 131 -6.51 -5.31 12.05
CA ILE A 131 -7.83 -4.76 12.39
C ILE A 131 -8.63 -5.78 13.23
N GLN A 132 -8.61 -7.07 12.86
CA GLN A 132 -9.25 -8.12 13.66
C GLN A 132 -8.66 -8.21 15.08
N TYR A 133 -7.34 -8.13 15.20
CA TYR A 133 -6.69 -8.12 16.50
C TYR A 133 -7.06 -6.89 17.32
N GLU A 134 -7.11 -5.71 16.72
CA GLU A 134 -7.55 -4.48 17.39
C GLU A 134 -8.97 -4.60 17.95
N HIS A 135 -9.92 -5.12 17.15
CA HIS A 135 -11.27 -5.40 17.61
C HIS A 135 -11.27 -6.41 18.76
N ARG A 136 -10.51 -7.51 18.62
CA ARG A 136 -10.44 -8.55 19.65
C ARG A 136 -9.83 -8.04 20.96
N PHE A 137 -8.80 -7.20 20.89
CA PHE A 137 -8.21 -6.56 22.07
C PHE A 137 -9.19 -5.59 22.73
N SER A 138 -9.96 -4.85 21.94
CA SER A 138 -11.00 -3.95 22.45
C SER A 138 -12.12 -4.71 23.18
N GLU A 139 -12.59 -5.81 22.60
CA GLU A 139 -13.55 -6.72 23.25
C GLU A 139 -13.00 -7.30 24.55
N LEU A 140 -11.78 -7.82 24.52
CA LEU A 140 -11.12 -8.40 25.68
C LEU A 140 -10.93 -7.35 26.78
N TYR A 141 -10.56 -6.12 26.41
CA TYR A 141 -10.43 -5.01 27.35
C TYR A 141 -11.77 -4.73 28.04
N ILE A 142 -12.87 -4.64 27.30
CA ILE A 142 -14.21 -4.44 27.87
C ILE A 142 -14.56 -5.58 28.85
N GLN A 143 -14.29 -6.84 28.48
CA GLN A 143 -14.53 -7.98 29.36
C GLN A 143 -13.71 -7.92 30.64
N ILE A 144 -12.42 -7.59 30.56
CA ILE A 144 -11.54 -7.44 31.72
C ILE A 144 -12.05 -6.32 32.63
N GLN A 145 -12.44 -5.17 32.08
CA GLN A 145 -12.99 -4.06 32.86
C GLN A 145 -14.29 -4.44 33.57
N GLU A 146 -15.20 -5.15 32.90
CA GLU A 146 -16.44 -5.61 33.52
C GLU A 146 -16.17 -6.62 34.64
N ARG A 147 -15.25 -7.57 34.44
CA ARG A 147 -14.85 -8.53 35.47
C ARG A 147 -14.23 -7.82 36.68
N LEU A 148 -13.36 -6.84 36.46
CA LEU A 148 -12.78 -6.03 37.53
C LEU A 148 -13.85 -5.27 38.32
N ARG A 149 -14.84 -4.67 37.63
CA ARG A 149 -15.98 -3.99 38.26
C ARG A 149 -16.80 -4.95 39.12
N GLN A 150 -17.09 -6.15 38.61
CA GLN A 150 -17.81 -7.18 39.35
C GLN A 150 -17.04 -7.64 40.59
N THR A 151 -15.74 -7.92 40.45
CA THR A 151 -14.87 -8.30 41.57
C THR A 151 -14.85 -7.23 42.65
N ARG A 152 -14.71 -5.94 42.30
CA ARG A 152 -14.79 -4.84 43.28
C ARG A 152 -16.13 -4.83 44.01
N LYS A 153 -17.25 -4.94 43.29
CA LYS A 153 -18.59 -5.01 43.91
C LYS A 153 -18.72 -6.19 44.89
N HIS A 154 -18.14 -7.34 44.56
CA HIS A 154 -18.11 -8.49 45.46
C HIS A 154 -17.31 -8.21 46.73
N TYR A 155 -16.13 -7.58 46.62
CA TYR A 155 -15.34 -7.17 47.79
C TYR A 155 -16.06 -6.11 48.63
N ASP A 156 -16.70 -5.13 48.01
CA ASP A 156 -17.48 -4.11 48.74
C ASP A 156 -18.61 -4.75 49.55
N THR A 157 -19.34 -5.69 48.93
CA THR A 157 -20.42 -6.44 49.59
C THR A 157 -19.87 -7.32 50.72
N TYR A 158 -18.75 -8.01 50.48
CA TYR A 158 -18.10 -8.83 51.49
C TYR A 158 -17.65 -8.01 52.70
N ASN A 159 -17.01 -6.86 52.48
CA ASN A 159 -16.56 -5.97 53.54
C ASN A 159 -17.74 -5.42 54.35
N ALA A 160 -18.84 -5.04 53.70
CA ALA A 160 -20.06 -4.60 54.39
C ALA A 160 -20.65 -5.72 55.26
N LEU A 161 -20.73 -6.95 54.74
CA LEU A 161 -21.21 -8.10 55.50
C LEU A 161 -20.28 -8.44 56.69
N LEU A 162 -18.97 -8.29 56.51
CA LEU A 162 -17.99 -8.48 57.57
C LEU A 162 -18.18 -7.46 58.69
N GLU A 163 -18.36 -6.18 58.35
CA GLU A 163 -18.64 -5.12 59.32
C GLU A 163 -19.95 -5.37 60.08
N ILE A 164 -21.02 -5.77 59.38
CA ILE A 164 -22.30 -6.16 60.00
C ILE A 164 -22.09 -7.32 60.97
N LYS A 165 -21.37 -8.37 60.56
CA LYS A 165 -21.05 -9.52 61.43
C LYS A 165 -20.31 -9.07 62.69
N GLU A 166 -19.32 -8.19 62.57
CA GLU A 166 -18.59 -7.68 63.72
C GLU A 166 -19.47 -6.86 64.66
N LEU A 167 -20.39 -6.04 64.13
CA LEU A 167 -21.36 -5.30 64.93
C LEU A 167 -22.33 -6.25 65.65
N MET A 168 -22.83 -7.28 64.98
CA MET A 168 -23.68 -8.31 65.59
C MET A 168 -22.97 -9.06 66.72
N LEU A 169 -21.67 -9.39 66.56
CA LEU A 169 -20.89 -10.02 67.63
C LEU A 169 -20.72 -9.09 68.84
N LYS A 170 -20.51 -7.78 68.60
CA LYS A 170 -20.46 -6.77 69.67
C LYS A 170 -21.81 -6.66 70.38
N GLU A 171 -22.92 -6.73 69.66
CA GLU A 171 -24.27 -6.73 70.24
C GLU A 171 -24.53 -7.96 71.10
N ILE A 172 -24.18 -9.16 70.63
CA ILE A 172 -24.29 -10.40 71.42
C ILE A 172 -23.47 -10.30 72.70
N SER A 173 -22.21 -9.83 72.61
CA SER A 173 -21.35 -9.64 73.77
C SER A 173 -21.94 -8.65 74.77
N LEU A 174 -22.53 -7.55 74.28
CA LEU A 174 -23.20 -6.55 75.09
C LEU A 174 -24.42 -7.13 75.81
N LEU A 175 -25.29 -7.85 75.08
CA LEU A 175 -26.48 -8.49 75.65
C LEU A 175 -26.13 -9.52 76.71
N ASN A 176 -25.09 -10.34 76.47
CA ASN A 176 -24.59 -11.29 77.46
C ASN A 176 -24.07 -10.57 78.72
N SER A 177 -23.34 -9.45 78.54
CA SER A 177 -22.84 -8.65 79.65
C SER A 177 -23.99 -8.03 80.47
N ILE A 178 -25.02 -7.49 79.81
CA ILE A 178 -26.21 -6.94 80.48
C ILE A 178 -26.94 -8.04 81.24
N SER A 179 -27.13 -9.22 80.65
CA SER A 179 -27.80 -10.35 81.28
C SER A 179 -27.08 -10.79 82.57
N SER A 180 -25.75 -10.89 82.53
CA SER A 180 -24.94 -11.23 83.70
C SER A 180 -25.01 -10.15 84.78
N GLN A 181 -24.87 -8.87 84.41
CA GLN A 181 -24.92 -7.74 85.35
C GLN A 181 -26.30 -7.60 85.99
N PHE A 182 -27.37 -7.90 85.26
CA PHE A 182 -28.75 -7.75 85.74
C PHE A 182 -29.04 -8.64 86.95
N GLN A 183 -28.61 -9.91 86.91
CA GLN A 183 -28.86 -10.89 87.97
C GLN A 183 -28.23 -10.46 89.31
N GLU A 184 -27.01 -9.93 89.26
CA GLU A 184 -26.29 -9.49 90.46
C GLU A 184 -26.77 -8.12 90.95
N ALA A 185 -27.02 -7.19 90.03
CA ALA A 185 -27.34 -5.80 90.36
C ALA A 185 -28.75 -5.61 90.94
N ILE A 186 -29.71 -6.48 90.62
CA ILE A 186 -31.11 -6.30 91.05
C ILE A 186 -31.35 -6.62 92.53
N VAL A 187 -30.40 -7.31 93.17
CA VAL A 187 -30.51 -7.75 94.58
C VAL A 187 -30.42 -6.57 95.54
N ASP A 188 -29.62 -5.54 95.23
CA ASP A 188 -29.40 -4.37 96.08
C ASP A 188 -29.68 -3.05 95.35
N THR A 189 -30.12 -2.03 96.11
CA THR A 189 -30.46 -0.70 95.58
C THR A 189 -29.25 0.01 94.98
N ALA A 190 -28.06 -0.15 95.57
CA ALA A 190 -26.84 0.41 94.99
C ALA A 190 -26.45 -0.28 93.67
N GLY A 191 -26.68 -1.60 93.56
CA GLY A 191 -26.51 -2.36 92.33
C GLY A 191 -27.44 -1.86 91.21
N ARG A 192 -28.72 -1.64 91.52
CA ARG A 192 -29.71 -1.09 90.58
C ARG A 192 -29.30 0.28 90.03
N SER A 193 -28.81 1.18 90.90
CA SER A 193 -28.30 2.50 90.47
C SER A 193 -27.12 2.37 89.51
N LYS A 194 -26.13 1.52 89.82
CA LYS A 194 -24.96 1.30 88.95
C LYS A 194 -25.33 0.70 87.60
N LEU A 195 -26.28 -0.23 87.57
CA LEU A 195 -26.79 -0.80 86.32
C LEU A 195 -27.46 0.27 85.46
N MET A 196 -28.22 1.17 86.08
CA MET A 196 -28.88 2.28 85.38
C MET A 196 -27.85 3.27 84.79
N ASP A 197 -26.81 3.62 85.55
CA ASP A 197 -25.70 4.46 85.06
C ASP A 197 -24.96 3.80 83.89
N SER A 198 -24.71 2.48 83.97
CA SER A 198 -24.09 1.67 82.92
C SER A 198 -24.94 1.65 81.63
N MET A 199 -26.25 1.41 81.76
CA MET A 199 -27.19 1.45 80.62
C MET A 199 -27.24 2.84 79.99
N GLU A 200 -27.26 3.91 80.78
CA GLU A 200 -27.24 5.27 80.26
C GLU A 200 -25.94 5.56 79.50
N ALA A 201 -24.79 5.12 80.03
CA ALA A 201 -23.50 5.24 79.35
C ALA A 201 -23.46 4.47 78.02
N ILE A 202 -24.03 3.25 77.97
CA ILE A 202 -24.14 2.44 76.75
C ILE A 202 -24.97 3.19 75.70
N VAL A 203 -26.16 3.70 76.07
CA VAL A 203 -27.04 4.44 75.15
C VAL A 203 -26.37 5.71 74.63
N LYS A 204 -25.71 6.49 75.50
CA LYS A 204 -24.96 7.68 75.06
C LYS A 204 -23.82 7.30 74.10
N GLY A 205 -23.10 6.23 74.41
CA GLY A 205 -22.00 5.72 73.57
C GLY A 205 -22.47 5.24 72.19
N THR A 206 -23.60 4.52 72.11
CA THR A 206 -24.19 4.08 70.84
C THR A 206 -24.72 5.26 70.02
N GLN A 207 -25.41 6.21 70.65
CA GLN A 207 -25.87 7.44 69.99
C GLN A 207 -24.71 8.27 69.42
N GLN A 208 -23.60 8.39 70.14
CA GLN A 208 -22.40 9.09 69.64
C GLN A 208 -21.78 8.38 68.44
N LYS A 209 -21.69 7.04 68.46
CA LYS A 209 -21.19 6.25 67.32
C LYS A 209 -22.09 6.42 66.09
N LEU A 210 -23.41 6.34 66.28
CA LEU A 210 -24.39 6.52 65.21
C LEU A 210 -24.22 7.89 64.54
N LYS A 211 -24.16 8.97 65.32
CA LYS A 211 -23.92 10.32 64.79
C LYS A 211 -22.63 10.43 63.97
N LYS A 212 -21.54 9.76 64.39
CA LYS A 212 -20.28 9.76 63.62
C LYS A 212 -20.44 9.06 62.28
N VAL A 213 -21.15 7.93 62.25
CA VAL A 213 -21.44 7.18 61.02
C VAL A 213 -22.33 8.01 60.09
N ASP A 214 -23.37 8.66 60.61
CA ASP A 214 -24.27 9.52 59.82
C ASP A 214 -23.53 10.69 59.17
N VAL A 215 -22.61 11.33 59.89
CA VAL A 215 -21.76 12.41 59.34
C VAL A 215 -20.88 11.89 58.21
N GLY A 216 -20.23 10.73 58.40
CA GLY A 216 -19.42 10.09 57.37
C GLY A 216 -20.23 9.72 56.12
N LEU A 217 -21.40 9.10 56.32
CA LEU A 217 -22.33 8.75 55.26
C LEU A 217 -22.75 10.00 54.45
N HIS A 218 -23.09 11.09 55.13
CA HIS A 218 -23.47 12.32 54.46
C HIS A 218 -22.31 12.95 53.67
N SER A 219 -21.07 12.88 54.18
CA SER A 219 -19.90 13.34 53.41
C SER A 219 -19.67 12.51 52.15
N GLU A 220 -19.79 11.18 52.22
CA GLU A 220 -19.63 10.30 51.06
C GLU A 220 -20.79 10.42 50.05
N GLN A 221 -22.01 10.72 50.51
CA GLN A 221 -23.11 11.04 49.61
C GLN A 221 -22.83 12.30 48.80
N LYS A 222 -22.30 13.34 49.44
CA LYS A 222 -21.91 14.59 48.75
C LYS A 222 -20.82 14.37 47.72
N THR A 223 -19.77 13.60 48.05
CA THR A 223 -18.69 13.29 47.10
C THR A 223 -19.23 12.51 45.89
N ARG A 224 -20.07 11.48 46.13
CA ARG A 224 -20.75 10.71 45.09
C ARG A 224 -21.61 11.59 44.18
N ASP A 225 -22.42 12.48 44.76
CA ASP A 225 -23.34 13.31 44.00
C ASP A 225 -22.58 14.32 43.12
N SER A 226 -21.51 14.93 43.64
CA SER A 226 -20.60 15.78 42.85
C SER A 226 -19.93 15.00 41.71
N LEU A 227 -19.47 13.76 41.96
CA LEU A 227 -18.89 12.91 40.91
C LEU A 227 -19.92 12.55 39.83
N LYS A 228 -21.16 12.26 40.23
CA LYS A 228 -22.26 11.96 39.32
C LYS A 228 -22.60 13.15 38.42
N GLU A 229 -22.60 14.36 38.96
CA GLU A 229 -22.82 15.60 38.20
C GLU A 229 -21.70 15.84 37.18
N LYS A 230 -20.43 15.71 37.59
CA LYS A 230 -19.27 15.80 36.68
C LYS A 230 -19.34 14.78 35.55
N TYR A 231 -19.70 13.53 35.87
CA TYR A 231 -19.87 12.48 34.87
C TYR A 231 -21.01 12.79 33.90
N SER A 232 -22.15 13.25 34.41
CA SER A 232 -23.29 13.63 33.56
C SER A 232 -22.95 14.79 32.62
N THR A 233 -22.19 15.76 33.10
CA THR A 233 -21.70 16.89 32.29
C THR A 233 -20.77 16.39 31.19
N ALA A 234 -19.80 15.53 31.51
CA ALA A 234 -18.89 14.96 30.53
C ALA A 234 -19.62 14.14 29.45
N ILE A 235 -20.66 13.37 29.81
CA ILE A 235 -21.50 12.67 28.83
C ILE A 235 -22.20 13.65 27.91
N SER A 236 -22.75 14.74 28.44
CA SER A 236 -23.47 15.74 27.63
C SER A 236 -22.54 16.41 26.62
N GLU A 237 -21.30 16.73 27.00
CA GLU A 237 -20.28 17.26 26.10
C GLU A 237 -19.86 16.22 25.06
N HIS A 238 -19.67 14.96 25.45
CA HIS A 238 -19.36 13.89 24.50
C HIS A 238 -20.46 13.72 23.43
N ARG A 239 -21.73 13.76 23.85
CA ARG A 239 -22.88 13.73 22.93
C ARG A 239 -22.86 14.93 21.98
N ARG A 240 -22.56 16.12 22.50
CA ARG A 240 -22.42 17.34 21.69
C ARG A 240 -21.31 17.21 20.65
N PHE A 241 -20.12 16.73 21.02
CA PHE A 241 -19.02 16.51 20.09
C PHE A 241 -19.36 15.47 19.03
N SER A 242 -20.01 14.36 19.41
CA SER A 242 -20.46 13.34 18.47
C SER A 242 -21.44 13.89 17.44
N ASN A 243 -22.41 14.70 17.88
CA ASN A 243 -23.36 15.37 16.99
C ASN A 243 -22.66 16.37 16.05
N LEU A 244 -21.68 17.12 16.56
CA LEU A 244 -20.89 18.07 15.76
C LEU A 244 -20.06 17.34 14.69
N LEU A 245 -19.40 16.24 15.05
CA LEU A 245 -18.64 15.40 14.12
C LEU A 245 -19.54 14.83 13.02
N LYS A 246 -20.73 14.35 13.40
CA LYS A 246 -21.71 13.86 12.42
C LYS A 246 -22.14 14.96 11.44
N SER A 247 -22.46 16.14 11.95
CA SER A 247 -22.84 17.30 11.12
C SER A 247 -21.70 17.72 10.19
N PHE A 248 -20.46 17.72 10.70
CA PHE A 248 -19.26 18.01 9.90
C PHE A 248 -19.06 16.96 8.79
N GLN A 249 -19.23 15.68 9.09
CA GLN A 249 -19.13 14.61 8.11
C GLN A 249 -20.20 14.74 7.00
N GLU A 250 -21.43 15.11 7.37
CA GLU A 250 -22.50 15.40 6.40
C GLU A 250 -22.14 16.58 5.47
N GLU A 251 -21.57 17.66 6.01
CA GLU A 251 -21.08 18.79 5.19
C GLU A 251 -19.89 18.41 4.30
N CYS A 252 -18.94 17.59 4.77
CA CYS A 252 -17.85 17.07 3.95
C CYS A 252 -18.38 16.26 2.76
N VAL A 253 -19.33 15.35 3.02
CA VAL A 253 -19.99 14.57 1.96
C VAL A 253 -20.74 15.49 0.99
N ARG A 254 -21.40 16.55 1.49
CA ARG A 254 -22.06 17.55 0.64
C ARG A 254 -21.05 18.29 -0.23
N HIS A 255 -19.93 18.73 0.33
CA HIS A 255 -18.87 19.43 -0.38
C HIS A 255 -18.24 18.54 -1.47
N GLU A 256 -17.97 17.27 -1.17
CA GLU A 256 -17.46 16.30 -2.16
C GLU A 256 -18.44 16.11 -3.32
N ARG A 257 -19.75 16.01 -3.05
CA ARG A 257 -20.77 15.95 -4.11
C ARG A 257 -20.80 17.22 -4.96
N LEU A 258 -20.68 18.40 -4.36
CA LEU A 258 -20.66 19.65 -5.12
C LEU A 258 -19.41 19.76 -6.01
N ARG A 259 -18.27 19.27 -5.51
CA ARG A 259 -17.01 19.23 -6.25
C ARG A 259 -17.07 18.25 -7.43
N SER A 260 -17.79 17.14 -7.32
CA SER A 260 -17.98 16.22 -8.45
C SER A 260 -18.97 16.72 -9.50
N LEU A 261 -19.84 17.68 -9.15
CA LEU A 261 -20.82 18.30 -10.05
C LEU A 261 -20.30 19.54 -10.80
N THR A 262 -19.13 20.04 -10.44
CA THR A 262 -18.48 21.18 -11.13
C THR A 262 -17.43 20.63 -12.09
N PRO A 263 -17.71 20.57 -13.41
CA PRO A 263 -16.70 20.18 -14.38
C PRO A 263 -15.72 21.35 -14.53
N THR A 264 -14.44 21.09 -14.24
CA THR A 264 -13.31 21.88 -14.76
C THR A 264 -13.28 21.88 -16.27
#